data_AF-A0A969C2W3-F1
#
_entry.id   AF-A0A969C2W3-F1
#
_cell.length_a   1.000
_cell.length_b   1.000
_cell.length_c   1.000
_cell.angle_alpha   90.00
_cell.angle_beta   90.00
_cell.angle_gamma   90.00
#
_symmetry.space_group_name_H-M   'P 1'
#
loop_
_entity.id
_entity.type
_entity.pdbx_description
1 polymer ?
#
loop_
_entity_poly.entity_id
_entity_poly.type
_entity_poly.pdbx_seq_one_letter_code
_entity_poly.pdbx_strand_id
1 'polypeptide(L)'
;MGRIILGAIVGFIVWSVLWVGSDAVFMAISSSYREYMEGFNKALETKQPFEINSTILFLTLIKSFICSIISGLVAAMLAKENTKSTLLLGVLLLAFGIFIQSTLWSYLPLWYHIPFLVLLIPMTFLGGKLQKT
;
A
#
# COMPACT_ATOMS: atom_id res chain seq x y z
N MET A 1 4.78 -19.71 16.16
CA MET A 1 3.75 -18.65 16.00
C MET A 1 4.29 -17.24 16.21
N GLY A 2 5.05 -16.97 17.30
CA GLY A 2 5.57 -15.61 17.57
C GLY A 2 6.36 -14.96 16.42
N ARG A 3 7.24 -15.72 15.75
CA ARG A 3 7.99 -15.21 14.57
C ARG A 3 7.11 -14.87 13.36
N ILE A 4 6.01 -15.58 13.17
CA ILE A 4 5.06 -15.34 12.07
C ILE A 4 4.33 -14.01 12.31
N ILE A 5 3.84 -13.81 13.54
CA ILE A 5 3.17 -12.57 13.94
C ILE A 5 4.16 -11.39 13.85
N LEU A 6 5.37 -11.56 14.39
CA LEU A 6 6.41 -10.54 14.32
C LEU A 6 6.75 -10.18 12.86
N GLY A 7 6.91 -11.18 11.99
CA GLY A 7 7.16 -10.97 10.56
C GLY A 7 6.05 -10.17 9.90
N ALA A 8 4.78 -10.50 10.17
CA ALA A 8 3.64 -9.76 9.63
C ALA A 8 3.58 -8.31 10.15
N ILE A 9 3.83 -8.08 11.45
CA ILE A 9 3.87 -6.73 12.03
C ILE A 9 4.97 -5.90 11.39
N VAL A 10 6.19 -6.44 11.29
CA VAL A 10 7.31 -5.72 10.68
C VAL A 10 7.06 -5.48 9.19
N GLY A 11 6.49 -6.45 8.47
CA GLY A 11 6.07 -6.26 7.08
C GLY A 11 5.06 -5.12 6.93
N PHE A 12 4.09 -5.01 7.84
CA PHE A 12 3.13 -3.91 7.82
C PHE A 12 3.81 -2.56 8.05
N ILE A 13 4.73 -2.48 9.02
CA ILE A 13 5.51 -1.26 9.29
C ILE A 13 6.33 -0.88 8.05
N VAL A 14 7.02 -1.84 7.41
CA VAL A 14 7.78 -1.61 6.18
C VAL A 14 6.87 -1.09 5.07
N TRP A 15 5.68 -1.67 4.91
CA TRP A 15 4.71 -1.19 3.93
C TRP A 15 4.34 0.27 4.16
N SER A 16 4.01 0.63 5.41
CA SER A 16 3.65 2.00 5.78
C SER A 16 4.78 2.99 5.56
N VAL A 17 6.01 2.62 5.94
CA VAL A 17 7.20 3.45 5.73
C VAL A 17 7.47 3.65 4.25
N LEU A 18 7.40 2.60 3.42
CA LEU A 18 7.59 2.71 1.99
C LEU A 18 6.49 3.55 1.35
N TRP A 19 5.24 3.37 1.76
CA TRP A 19 4.11 4.13 1.25
C TRP A 19 4.26 5.64 1.50
N VAL A 20 4.46 6.03 2.76
CA VAL A 20 4.58 7.44 3.17
C VAL A 20 5.91 8.03 2.70
N GLY A 21 6.99 7.27 2.81
CA GLY A 21 8.32 7.70 2.39
C GLY A 21 8.41 7.98 0.89
N SER A 22 7.78 7.13 0.06
CA SER A 22 7.72 7.36 -1.38
C SER A 22 6.88 8.59 -1.74
N ASP A 23 5.79 8.87 -1.02
CA ASP A 23 5.03 10.11 -1.21
C ASP A 23 5.87 11.34 -0.88
N ALA A 24 6.61 11.32 0.24
CA ALA A 24 7.52 12.40 0.60
C ALA A 24 8.58 12.64 -0.49
N VAL A 25 9.16 11.58 -1.06
CA VAL A 25 10.12 11.68 -2.16
C VAL A 25 9.47 12.25 -3.42
N PHE A 26 8.31 11.74 -3.84
CA PHE A 26 7.61 12.24 -5.04
C PHE A 26 7.19 13.70 -4.90
N MET A 27 6.71 14.11 -3.72
CA MET A 27 6.42 15.50 -3.41
C MET A 27 7.69 16.36 -3.46
N ALA A 28 8.85 15.86 -3.02
CA ALA A 28 10.09 16.62 -3.06
C ALA A 28 10.60 16.87 -4.49
N ILE A 29 10.47 15.88 -5.38
CA ILE A 29 11.08 15.91 -6.73
C ILE A 29 10.12 16.36 -7.85
N SER A 30 8.80 16.33 -7.63
CA SER A 30 7.78 16.71 -8.62
C SER A 30 6.81 17.71 -8.05
N SER A 31 6.82 18.95 -8.59
CA SER A 31 5.85 19.99 -8.22
C SER A 31 4.42 19.58 -8.56
N SER A 32 4.20 18.96 -9.73
CA SER A 32 2.88 18.47 -10.14
C SER A 32 2.32 17.42 -9.18
N TYR A 33 3.16 16.48 -8.71
CA TYR A 33 2.73 15.49 -7.73
C TYR A 33 2.39 16.14 -6.39
N ARG A 34 3.22 17.10 -5.96
CA ARG A 34 3.00 17.87 -4.72
C ARG A 34 1.68 18.63 -4.75
N GLU A 35 1.46 19.43 -5.79
CA GLU A 35 0.22 20.20 -5.98
C GLU A 35 -1.01 19.31 -5.98
N TYR A 36 -0.92 18.15 -6.64
CA TYR A 36 -2.00 17.16 -6.65
C TYR A 36 -2.29 16.60 -5.25
N MET A 37 -1.26 16.21 -4.48
CA MET A 37 -1.42 15.65 -3.14
C MET A 37 -1.93 16.69 -2.14
N GLU A 38 -1.42 17.92 -2.18
CA GLU A 38 -1.88 19.03 -1.34
C GLU A 38 -3.33 19.40 -1.67
N GLY A 39 -3.66 19.47 -2.97
CA GLY A 39 -5.03 19.71 -3.43
C GLY A 39 -5.99 18.61 -2.98
N PHE A 40 -5.58 17.35 -3.07
CA PHE A 40 -6.38 16.20 -2.62
C PHE A 40 -6.61 16.25 -1.11
N ASN A 41 -5.56 16.49 -0.31
CA ASN A 41 -5.68 16.59 1.15
C ASN A 41 -6.61 17.74 1.55
N LYS A 42 -6.48 18.91 0.90
CA LYS A 42 -7.38 20.04 1.14
C LYS A 42 -8.83 19.69 0.79
N ALA A 43 -9.06 18.95 -0.29
CA ALA A 43 -10.40 18.52 -0.67
C ALA A 43 -11.01 17.51 0.32
N LEU A 44 -10.19 16.64 0.94
CA LEU A 44 -10.60 15.75 2.01
C LEU A 44 -10.98 16.52 3.28
N GLU A 45 -10.19 17.52 3.68
CA GLU A 45 -10.45 18.35 4.85
C GLU A 45 -11.69 19.24 4.68
N THR A 46 -11.84 19.84 3.51
CA THR A 46 -12.93 20.79 3.21
C THR A 46 -14.17 20.13 2.62
N LYS A 47 -14.14 18.81 2.36
CA LYS A 47 -15.20 18.03 1.73
C LYS A 47 -15.63 18.56 0.36
N GLN A 48 -14.71 19.19 -0.37
CA GLN A 48 -14.97 19.72 -1.70
C GLN A 48 -14.74 18.66 -2.79
N PRO A 49 -15.40 18.77 -3.96
CA PRO A 49 -15.07 17.95 -5.12
C PRO A 49 -13.61 18.13 -5.53
N PHE A 50 -12.99 17.06 -6.02
CA PHE A 50 -11.60 17.08 -6.48
C PHE A 50 -11.48 16.41 -7.83
N GLU A 51 -10.70 17.02 -8.73
CA GLU A 51 -10.45 16.47 -10.06
C GLU A 51 -9.37 15.39 -10.00
N ILE A 52 -9.72 14.18 -10.44
CA ILE A 52 -8.84 13.03 -10.37
C ILE A 52 -7.89 13.00 -11.56
N ASN A 53 -6.59 12.88 -11.26
CA ASN A 53 -5.56 12.65 -12.25
C ASN A 53 -5.27 11.14 -12.36
N SER A 54 -5.80 10.50 -13.41
CA SER A 54 -5.65 9.06 -13.64
C SER A 54 -4.20 8.59 -13.71
N THR A 55 -3.28 9.43 -14.21
CA THR A 55 -1.86 9.10 -14.30
C THR A 55 -1.24 8.97 -12.92
N ILE A 56 -1.56 9.89 -12.00
CA ILE A 56 -1.06 9.84 -10.62
C ILE A 56 -1.66 8.64 -9.89
N LEU A 57 -2.95 8.37 -10.04
CA LEU A 57 -3.58 7.18 -9.45
C LEU A 57 -2.91 5.89 -9.93
N PHE A 58 -2.65 5.79 -11.23
CA PHE A 58 -1.98 4.63 -11.81
C PHE A 58 -0.56 4.44 -11.26
N LEU A 59 0.23 5.52 -11.14
CA LEU A 59 1.54 5.48 -10.46
C LEU A 59 1.42 5.01 -9.01
N THR A 60 0.38 5.46 -8.31
CA THR A 60 0.12 5.09 -6.91
C THR A 60 -0.27 3.61 -6.78
N LEU A 61 -0.94 3.01 -7.79
CA LEU A 61 -1.19 1.56 -7.85
C LEU A 61 0.11 0.78 -8.00
N ILE A 62 0.97 1.16 -8.95
CA ILE A 62 2.27 0.52 -9.16
C ILE A 62 3.09 0.58 -7.86
N LYS A 63 3.12 1.75 -7.21
CA LYS A 63 3.75 1.97 -5.92
C LYS A 63 3.23 1.00 -4.85
N SER A 64 1.90 0.84 -4.76
CA SER A 64 1.27 -0.12 -3.84
C SER A 64 1.76 -1.55 -4.05
N PHE A 65 1.87 -1.98 -5.32
CA PHE A 65 2.32 -3.32 -5.65
C PHE A 65 3.77 -3.55 -5.25
N ILE A 66 4.65 -2.58 -5.54
CA ILE A 66 6.07 -2.63 -5.15
C ILE A 66 6.20 -2.67 -3.63
N CYS A 67 5.48 -1.81 -2.90
CA CYS A 67 5.48 -1.80 -1.44
C CYS A 67 5.03 -3.16 -0.87
N SER A 68 4.00 -3.76 -1.46
CA SER A 68 3.43 -5.05 -1.04
C SER A 68 4.43 -6.20 -1.24
N ILE A 69 5.12 -6.24 -2.38
CA ILE A 69 6.16 -7.25 -2.67
C ILE A 69 7.31 -7.13 -1.67
N ILE A 70 7.85 -5.92 -1.48
CA ILE A 70 8.99 -5.71 -0.57
C ILE A 70 8.60 -6.08 0.86
N SER A 71 7.41 -5.68 1.30
CA SER A 71 6.90 -5.96 2.64
C SER A 71 6.69 -7.46 2.87
N GLY A 72 6.17 -8.17 1.86
CA GLY A 72 6.04 -9.62 1.86
C GLY A 72 7.38 -10.34 1.99
N LEU A 73 8.39 -9.88 1.24
CA LEU A 73 9.75 -10.41 1.33
C LEU A 73 10.33 -10.24 2.74
N VAL A 74 10.22 -9.03 3.32
CA VAL A 74 10.73 -8.76 4.68
C VAL A 74 9.98 -9.58 5.73
N ALA A 75 8.66 -9.69 5.64
CA ALA A 75 7.87 -10.50 6.56
C ALA A 75 8.33 -11.96 6.55
N ALA A 76 8.57 -12.52 5.36
CA ALA A 76 9.04 -13.89 5.18
C ALA A 76 10.46 -14.09 5.74
N MET A 77 11.38 -13.15 5.47
CA MET A 77 12.75 -13.15 6.01
C MET A 77 12.78 -13.23 7.54
N LEU A 78 11.93 -12.46 8.21
CA LEU A 78 11.87 -12.42 9.68
C LEU A 78 11.15 -13.64 10.27
N ALA A 79 10.08 -14.08 9.61
CA ALA A 79 9.34 -15.27 10.04
C ALA A 79 10.13 -16.58 9.82
N LYS A 80 11.12 -16.56 8.92
CA LYS A 80 11.84 -17.74 8.39
C LYS A 80 10.89 -18.74 7.73
N GLU A 81 9.84 -18.24 7.10
CA GLU A 81 8.87 -19.00 6.30
C GLU A 81 8.12 -18.03 5.38
N ASN A 82 7.61 -18.51 4.26
CA ASN A 82 7.16 -17.65 3.15
C ASN A 82 5.64 -17.59 2.92
N THR A 83 4.84 -18.31 3.72
CA THR A 83 3.41 -18.52 3.44
C THR A 83 2.52 -17.91 4.52
N LYS A 84 2.68 -18.29 5.78
CA LYS A 84 1.74 -17.93 6.85
C LYS A 84 1.87 -16.45 7.23
N SER A 85 3.09 -15.93 7.34
CA SER A 85 3.39 -14.54 7.69
C SER A 85 3.00 -13.60 6.56
N THR A 86 3.24 -13.98 5.31
CA THR A 86 2.87 -13.18 4.15
C THR A 86 1.37 -13.15 3.93
N LEU A 87 0.66 -14.28 4.16
CA LEU A 87 -0.80 -14.30 4.15
C LEU A 87 -1.38 -13.47 5.30
N LEU A 88 -0.83 -13.59 6.51
CA LEU A 88 -1.25 -12.77 7.65
C LEU A 88 -1.03 -11.28 7.37
N LEU A 89 0.13 -10.91 6.83
CA LEU A 89 0.42 -9.54 6.38
C LEU A 89 -0.59 -9.08 5.31
N GLY A 90 -0.83 -9.89 4.29
CA GLY A 90 -1.76 -9.56 3.21
C GLY A 90 -3.18 -9.33 3.73
N VAL A 91 -3.65 -10.15 4.68
CA VAL A 91 -4.95 -9.97 5.35
C VAL A 91 -4.98 -8.68 6.17
N LEU A 92 -3.92 -8.38 6.94
CA LEU A 92 -3.81 -7.15 7.71
C LEU A 92 -3.84 -5.91 6.80
N LEU A 93 -3.07 -5.92 5.71
CA LEU A 93 -3.06 -4.85 4.72
C LEU A 93 -4.40 -4.73 4.00
N LEU A 94 -5.06 -5.84 3.67
CA LEU A 94 -6.37 -5.82 3.05
C LEU A 94 -7.42 -5.20 3.98
N ALA A 95 -7.45 -5.59 5.25
CA ALA A 95 -8.39 -5.03 6.22
C ALA A 95 -8.16 -3.52 6.40
N PHE A 96 -6.91 -3.10 6.56
CA PHE A 96 -6.56 -1.68 6.66
C PHE A 96 -6.85 -0.92 5.36
N GLY A 97 -6.57 -1.53 4.21
CA GLY A 97 -6.85 -1.00 2.89
C GLY A 97 -8.35 -0.80 2.66
N ILE A 98 -9.20 -1.75 3.03
CA ILE A 98 -10.66 -1.61 2.95
C ILE A 98 -11.12 -0.43 3.80
N PHE A 99 -10.61 -0.30 5.02
CA PHE A 99 -10.93 0.83 5.89
C PHE A 99 -10.57 2.18 5.22
N ILE A 100 -9.34 2.36 4.75
CA ILE A 100 -8.92 3.61 4.08
C ILE A 100 -9.68 3.84 2.76
N GLN A 101 -9.86 2.82 1.93
CA GLN A 101 -10.56 2.96 0.66
C GLN A 101 -12.04 3.32 0.87
N SER A 102 -12.66 2.87 1.95
CA SER A 102 -14.04 3.26 2.30
C SER A 102 -14.15 4.75 2.64
N THR A 103 -13.13 5.36 3.26
CA THR A 103 -13.13 6.80 3.54
C THR A 103 -12.90 7.64 2.29
N LEU A 104 -12.35 7.04 1.23
CA LEU A 104 -12.02 7.69 -0.04
C LEU A 104 -13.01 7.35 -1.17
N TRP A 105 -14.06 6.59 -0.88
CA TRP A 105 -14.96 6.00 -1.88
C TRP A 105 -15.68 7.02 -2.77
N SER A 106 -15.99 8.20 -2.23
CA SER A 106 -16.63 9.28 -3.00
C SER A 106 -15.65 10.08 -3.86
N TYR A 107 -14.36 9.92 -3.65
CA TYR A 107 -13.32 10.69 -4.33
C TYR A 107 -12.63 9.87 -5.42
N LEU A 108 -12.37 8.59 -5.17
CA LEU A 108 -11.61 7.75 -6.06
C LEU A 108 -12.55 6.87 -6.91
N PRO A 109 -12.17 6.59 -8.17
CA PRO A 109 -12.99 5.76 -9.03
C PRO A 109 -12.85 4.27 -8.68
N LEU A 110 -13.91 3.49 -8.96
CA LEU A 110 -13.94 2.04 -8.72
C LEU A 110 -12.77 1.28 -9.35
N TRP A 111 -12.33 1.71 -10.54
CA TRP A 111 -11.20 1.07 -11.24
C TRP A 111 -9.89 1.17 -10.45
N TYR A 112 -9.76 2.13 -9.52
CA TYR A 112 -8.61 2.22 -8.62
C TYR A 112 -8.78 1.35 -7.37
N HIS A 113 -9.95 1.39 -6.74
CA HIS A 113 -10.25 0.62 -5.53
C HIS A 113 -10.04 -0.89 -5.71
N ILE A 114 -10.58 -1.45 -6.80
CA ILE A 114 -10.60 -2.90 -7.03
C ILE A 114 -9.18 -3.47 -7.15
N PRO A 115 -8.31 -3.04 -8.09
CA PRO A 115 -6.98 -3.59 -8.21
C PRO A 115 -6.12 -3.26 -7.00
N PHE A 116 -6.30 -2.10 -6.35
CA PHE A 116 -5.59 -1.80 -5.12
C PHE A 116 -5.84 -2.86 -4.05
N LEU A 117 -7.12 -3.17 -3.76
CA LEU A 117 -7.49 -4.12 -2.71
C LEU A 117 -7.16 -5.57 -3.09
N VAL A 118 -7.54 -5.98 -4.30
CA VAL A 118 -7.39 -7.38 -4.76
C VAL A 118 -5.93 -7.79 -4.79
N LEU A 119 -5.01 -6.87 -5.11
CA LEU A 119 -3.59 -7.21 -5.29
C LEU A 119 -2.77 -7.17 -4.01
N LEU A 120 -3.30 -6.71 -2.86
CA LEU A 120 -2.55 -6.70 -1.59
C LEU A 120 -2.10 -8.11 -1.17
N ILE A 121 -3.01 -9.09 -1.20
CA ILE A 121 -2.69 -10.47 -0.82
C ILE A 121 -1.77 -11.15 -1.86
N PRO A 122 -2.08 -11.15 -3.17
CA PRO A 122 -1.21 -11.77 -4.17
C PRO A 122 0.20 -11.19 -4.18
N MET A 123 0.35 -9.87 -4.03
CA MET A 123 1.66 -9.22 -4.12
C MET A 123 2.50 -9.43 -2.86
N THR A 124 1.90 -9.42 -1.67
CA THR A 124 2.62 -9.80 -0.43
C THR A 124 3.06 -11.26 -0.46
N PHE A 125 2.20 -12.15 -0.95
CA PHE A 125 2.55 -13.56 -1.11
C PHE A 125 3.65 -13.78 -2.16
N LEU A 126 3.60 -13.07 -3.28
CA LEU A 126 4.65 -13.07 -4.30
C LEU A 126 6.00 -12.63 -3.69
N GLY A 127 6.00 -11.55 -2.89
CA GLY A 127 7.17 -11.09 -2.15
C GLY A 127 7.75 -12.16 -1.22
N GLY A 128 6.90 -12.87 -0.48
CA GLY A 128 7.32 -13.98 0.38
C GLY A 128 8.00 -15.11 -0.38
N LYS A 129 7.47 -15.48 -1.56
CA LYS A 129 8.06 -16.53 -2.41
C LYS A 129 9.45 -16.19 -2.95
N LEU A 130 9.84 -14.91 -2.99
CA LEU A 130 11.19 -14.51 -3.37
C LEU A 130 12.22 -14.84 -2.28
N GLN A 131 11.79 -15.06 -1.03
CA GLN A 131 12.66 -15.57 0.02
C GLN A 131 12.98 -17.04 -0.26
N LYS A 132 14.27 -17.33 -0.47
CA LYS A 132 14.78 -18.70 -0.43
C LYS A 132 14.89 -19.12 1.04
N THR A 133 13.99 -20.01 1.49
CA THR A 133 14.09 -20.73 2.77
C THR A 133 15.05 -21.89 2.68
#